data_AF-A0A347VVH3-F1
#
_entry.id   AF-A0A347VVH3-F1
#
_cell.length_a   1.000
_cell.length_b   1.000
_cell.length_c   1.000
_cell.angle_alpha   90.00
_cell.angle_beta   90.00
_cell.angle_gamma   90.00
#
_symmetry.space_group_name_H-M   'P 1'
#
loop_
_entity.id
_entity.type
_entity.pdbx_description
1 polymer ?
#
loop_
_entity_poly.entity_id
_entity_poly.type
_entity_poly.pdbx_seq_one_letter_code
_entity_poly.pdbx_strand_id
1 'polypeptide(L)'
;MNLNNVIFLAQSDTTIGFLSKSAARINEIKKANANKILLKEFCNFKNLDSRIPTKFRRFVRYAKKTTFILPCKSLHIYANLKNKDSKNTQNLNSNLKNKDSINLLENIESKNIQNLNSKDSKKNTQNLNFTQQDSKNLDSLKILENLGNISNKKDSKNTLQNIESNKDSNISKSFRVIKDSKHNAFLQHFAWLYSSSANLSGQKYNKDFAIKNADIIVLDSRGLKEQKSSKIVKINHFRMQKIR
;
A
#
# COMPACT_ATOMS: atom_id res chain seq x y z
N MET A 1 9.38 -24.71 5.66
CA MET A 1 9.58 -23.47 6.45
C MET A 1 8.95 -22.28 5.74
N ASN A 2 8.26 -21.41 6.46
CA ASN A 2 7.74 -20.16 5.92
C ASN A 2 8.87 -19.12 5.84
N LEU A 3 9.31 -18.77 4.62
CA LEU A 3 10.43 -17.84 4.40
C LEU A 3 10.02 -16.37 4.43
N ASN A 4 8.75 -16.04 4.72
CA ASN A 4 8.26 -14.67 4.57
C ASN A 4 8.89 -13.67 5.56
N ASN A 5 9.27 -14.13 6.76
CA ASN A 5 9.85 -13.29 7.81
C ASN A 5 11.33 -13.58 8.08
N VAL A 6 11.95 -14.49 7.33
CA VAL A 6 13.37 -14.83 7.48
C VAL A 6 14.23 -13.66 7.01
N ILE A 7 15.26 -13.35 7.79
CA ILE A 7 16.24 -12.30 7.52
C ILE A 7 17.54 -12.96 7.07
N PHE A 8 17.85 -12.76 5.80
CA PHE A 8 19.11 -13.17 5.20
C PHE A 8 20.12 -12.04 5.34
N LEU A 9 21.36 -12.39 5.68
CA LEU A 9 22.50 -11.50 5.62
C LEU A 9 23.42 -11.94 4.48
N ALA A 10 23.61 -11.08 3.48
CA ALA A 10 24.42 -11.43 2.31
C ALA A 10 25.23 -10.25 1.79
N GLN A 11 26.35 -10.56 1.13
CA GLN A 11 27.15 -9.57 0.40
C GLN A 11 26.56 -9.30 -0.99
N SER A 12 26.12 -8.07 -1.25
CA SER A 12 25.73 -7.63 -2.60
C SER A 12 26.92 -7.06 -3.40
N ASP A 13 26.67 -6.66 -4.65
CA ASP A 13 27.62 -5.94 -5.51
C ASP A 13 27.98 -4.54 -5.00
N THR A 14 27.31 -4.04 -3.95
CA THR A 14 27.64 -2.75 -3.29
C THR A 14 28.11 -2.89 -1.86
N THR A 15 27.30 -3.51 -1.01
CA THR A 15 27.56 -3.57 0.43
C THR A 15 26.78 -4.74 1.01
N ILE A 16 27.12 -5.12 2.23
CA ILE A 16 26.35 -6.10 2.97
C ILE A 16 24.92 -5.60 3.25
N GLY A 17 23.94 -6.48 3.03
CA GLY A 17 22.53 -6.14 3.18
C GLY A 17 21.76 -7.19 3.96
N PHE A 18 20.73 -6.72 4.67
CA PHE A 18 19.62 -7.57 5.10
C PHE A 18 18.65 -7.74 3.95
N LEU A 19 18.27 -8.99 3.67
CA LEU A 19 17.27 -9.34 2.67
C LEU A 19 16.13 -10.15 3.29
N SER A 20 14.90 -9.87 2.86
CA SER A 20 13.72 -10.59 3.33
C SER A 20 12.54 -10.37 2.39
N LYS A 21 11.52 -11.22 2.49
CA LYS A 21 10.21 -10.95 1.89
C LYS A 21 9.41 -9.92 2.68
N SER A 22 9.71 -9.73 3.97
CA SER A 22 9.05 -8.75 4.85
C SER A 22 9.88 -7.47 4.98
N ALA A 23 9.40 -6.38 4.37
CA ALA A 23 10.01 -5.06 4.55
C ALA A 23 9.86 -4.55 6.00
N ALA A 24 8.72 -4.83 6.63
CA ALA A 24 8.44 -4.47 8.02
C ALA A 24 9.48 -5.08 8.97
N ARG A 25 9.82 -6.36 8.77
CA ARG A 25 10.82 -7.06 9.58
C ARG A 25 12.21 -6.44 9.46
N ILE A 26 12.63 -6.08 8.24
CA ILE A 26 13.90 -5.36 8.03
C ILE A 26 13.88 -4.00 8.73
N ASN A 27 12.78 -3.24 8.61
CA ASN A 27 12.65 -1.94 9.25
C ASN A 27 12.70 -2.03 10.78
N GLU A 28 12.04 -3.04 11.35
CA GLU A 28 12.02 -3.34 12.79
C GLU A 28 13.43 -3.59 13.32
N ILE A 29 14.16 -4.55 12.75
CA ILE A 29 15.55 -4.87 13.15
C ILE A 29 16.46 -3.66 13.06
N LYS A 30 16.31 -2.87 11.99
CA LYS A 30 17.09 -1.66 11.78
C LYS A 30 16.72 -0.50 12.70
N LYS A 31 15.69 -0.65 13.54
CA LYS A 31 15.07 0.44 14.31
C LYS A 31 14.75 1.64 13.41
N ALA A 32 14.29 1.36 12.19
CA ALA A 32 13.85 2.35 11.23
C ALA A 32 12.36 2.66 11.43
N ASN A 33 11.87 3.72 10.79
CA ASN A 33 10.43 3.94 10.69
C ASN A 33 9.77 2.70 10.03
N ALA A 34 8.69 2.18 10.64
CA ALA A 34 7.98 0.99 10.17
C ALA A 34 7.53 1.11 8.69
N ASN A 35 7.16 2.32 8.28
CA ASN A 35 6.68 2.65 6.94
C ASN A 35 7.80 3.08 5.98
N LYS A 36 9.08 2.93 6.37
CA LYS A 36 10.20 3.25 5.50
C LYS A 36 10.19 2.34 4.28
N ILE A 37 10.09 2.93 3.10
CA ILE A 37 10.10 2.19 1.83
C ILE A 37 11.48 1.61 1.58
N LEU A 38 11.55 0.30 1.37
CA LEU A 38 12.76 -0.42 0.99
C LEU A 38 12.78 -0.70 -0.51
N LEU A 39 13.99 -0.86 -1.06
CA LEU A 39 14.15 -1.29 -2.44
C LEU A 39 13.94 -2.79 -2.57
N LYS A 40 13.51 -3.24 -3.74
CA LYS A 40 13.48 -4.66 -4.12
C LYS A 40 14.68 -5.03 -4.97
N GLU A 41 15.38 -6.09 -4.61
CA GLU A 41 16.43 -6.71 -5.41
C GLU A 41 15.86 -7.83 -6.27
N PHE A 42 16.26 -7.84 -7.53
CA PHE A 42 15.90 -8.83 -8.53
C PHE A 42 17.17 -9.43 -9.13
N CYS A 43 17.18 -10.74 -9.37
CA CYS A 43 18.25 -11.42 -10.10
C CYS A 43 18.24 -11.03 -11.59
N ASN A 44 17.07 -10.77 -12.15
CA ASN A 44 16.88 -10.40 -13.55
C ASN A 44 15.60 -9.58 -13.76
N PHE A 45 15.38 -9.11 -14.99
CA PHE A 45 14.22 -8.29 -15.33
C PHE A 45 12.91 -9.08 -15.49
N LYS A 46 12.94 -10.42 -15.56
CA LYS A 46 11.76 -11.27 -15.83
C LYS A 46 10.69 -11.09 -14.75
N ASN A 47 11.13 -10.94 -13.50
CA ASN A 47 10.24 -10.83 -12.34
C ASN A 47 9.90 -9.38 -11.97
N LEU A 48 10.37 -8.39 -12.74
CA LEU A 48 10.16 -6.99 -12.41
C LEU A 48 8.69 -6.60 -12.62
N ASP A 49 8.05 -6.15 -11.54
CA ASP A 49 6.63 -5.74 -11.53
C ASP A 49 6.37 -4.34 -12.15
N SER A 50 7.43 -3.62 -12.49
CA SER A 50 7.39 -2.20 -12.84
C SER A 50 7.78 -1.98 -14.30
N ARG A 51 6.91 -1.28 -15.05
CA ARG A 51 7.18 -0.94 -16.46
C ARG A 51 8.25 0.15 -16.56
N ILE A 52 9.36 -0.18 -17.21
CA ILE A 52 10.43 0.79 -17.51
C ILE A 52 10.07 1.56 -18.79
N PRO A 53 10.11 2.91 -18.78
CA PRO A 53 9.92 3.73 -19.98
C PRO A 53 10.92 3.35 -21.08
N THR A 54 10.43 3.22 -22.32
CA THR A 54 11.20 2.80 -23.52
C THR A 54 12.52 3.55 -23.64
N LYS A 55 12.47 4.89 -23.53
CA LYS A 55 13.60 5.81 -23.58
C LYS A 55 14.76 5.42 -22.65
N PHE A 56 14.47 4.84 -21.49
CA PHE A 56 15.47 4.54 -20.46
C PHE A 56 15.78 3.05 -20.31
N ARG A 57 15.14 2.15 -21.09
CA ARG A 57 15.33 0.69 -20.96
C ARG A 57 16.79 0.27 -21.14
N ARG A 58 17.47 0.81 -22.16
CA ARG A 58 18.89 0.50 -22.42
C ARG A 58 19.74 0.89 -21.21
N PHE A 59 19.58 2.11 -20.70
CA PHE A 59 20.31 2.57 -19.51
C PHE A 59 20.05 1.65 -18.31
N VAL A 60 18.77 1.40 -17.98
CA VAL A 60 18.39 0.56 -16.84
C VAL A 60 18.97 -0.85 -16.96
N ARG A 61 18.99 -1.42 -18.17
CA ARG A 61 19.50 -2.78 -18.42
C ARG A 61 20.99 -2.93 -18.09
N TYR A 62 21.80 -1.93 -18.43
CA TYR A 62 23.26 -2.00 -18.36
C TYR A 62 23.86 -1.29 -17.14
N ALA A 63 23.08 -0.48 -16.42
CA ALA A 63 23.57 0.18 -15.22
C ALA A 63 24.06 -0.83 -14.17
N LYS A 64 25.29 -0.64 -13.70
CA LYS A 64 25.88 -1.41 -12.61
C LYS A 64 25.72 -0.65 -11.31
N LYS A 65 25.56 -1.37 -10.19
CA LYS A 65 25.49 -0.80 -8.84
C LYS A 65 24.50 0.38 -8.73
N THR A 66 23.34 0.28 -9.39
CA THR A 66 22.37 1.38 -9.51
C THR A 66 20.99 0.90 -9.10
N THR A 67 20.36 1.65 -8.20
CA THR A 67 18.97 1.50 -7.77
C THR A 67 18.10 2.50 -8.52
N PHE A 68 16.95 2.05 -8.98
CA PHE A 68 15.99 2.84 -9.75
C PHE A 68 14.73 3.08 -8.94
N ILE A 69 14.27 4.33 -8.94
CA ILE A 69 12.98 4.71 -8.38
C ILE A 69 12.05 5.03 -9.54
N LEU A 70 10.96 4.26 -9.68
CA LEU A 70 9.92 4.48 -10.68
C LEU A 70 8.64 5.03 -10.02
N PRO A 71 7.88 5.90 -10.71
CA PRO A 71 6.54 6.27 -10.27
C PRO A 71 5.64 5.03 -10.32
N CYS A 72 4.88 4.79 -9.25
CA CYS A 72 3.82 3.78 -9.31
C CYS A 72 2.61 4.36 -10.04
N LYS A 73 1.96 3.54 -10.89
CA LYS A 73 0.74 3.94 -11.60
C LYS A 73 -0.44 4.23 -10.66
N SER A 74 -0.46 3.64 -9.47
CA SER A 74 -1.56 3.77 -8.50
C SER A 74 -1.81 5.22 -8.07
N LEU A 75 -0.78 6.06 -8.06
CA LEU A 75 -0.91 7.51 -7.81
C LEU A 75 -1.81 8.20 -8.82
N HIS A 76 -1.78 7.79 -10.08
CA HIS A 76 -2.61 8.41 -11.12
C HIS A 76 -4.09 8.03 -10.94
N ILE A 77 -4.37 6.80 -10.51
CA ILE A 77 -5.75 6.34 -10.23
C ILE A 77 -6.28 7.03 -8.95
N TYR A 78 -5.50 7.07 -7.87
CA TYR A 78 -5.89 7.72 -6.61
C TYR A 78 -6.07 9.24 -6.75
N ALA A 79 -5.20 9.92 -7.50
CA ALA A 79 -5.36 11.36 -7.76
C ALA A 79 -6.61 11.66 -8.59
N ASN A 80 -6.93 10.81 -9.57
CA ASN A 80 -8.14 10.95 -10.38
C ASN A 80 -9.43 10.67 -9.58
N LEU A 81 -9.39 9.76 -8.60
CA LEU A 81 -10.52 9.52 -7.67
C LEU A 81 -10.76 10.73 -6.76
N LYS A 82 -9.70 11.29 -6.13
CA LYS A 82 -9.81 12.53 -5.33
C LYS A 82 -10.41 13.70 -6.11
N ASN A 83 -10.03 13.86 -7.38
CA ASN A 83 -10.54 14.92 -8.24
C ASN A 83 -12.01 14.70 -8.66
N LYS A 84 -12.49 13.45 -8.74
CA LYS A 84 -13.90 13.13 -8.95
C LYS A 84 -14.74 13.40 -7.69
N ASP A 85 -14.22 13.05 -6.51
CA ASP A 85 -14.92 13.28 -5.25
C ASP A 85 -15.10 14.77 -4.97
N SER A 86 -14.07 15.61 -5.17
CA SER A 86 -14.19 17.07 -5.02
C SER A 86 -15.15 17.72 -6.03
N LYS A 87 -15.24 17.22 -7.28
CA LYS A 87 -16.23 17.69 -8.25
C LYS A 87 -17.66 17.27 -7.88
N ASN A 88 -17.84 16.06 -7.35
CA ASN A 88 -19.13 15.62 -6.82
C ASN A 88 -19.53 16.37 -5.55
N THR A 89 -18.60 16.73 -4.66
CA THR A 89 -18.92 17.52 -3.45
C THR A 89 -19.32 18.95 -3.79
N GLN A 90 -18.70 19.55 -4.82
CA GLN A 90 -19.12 20.87 -5.32
C GLN A 90 -20.48 20.83 -6.02
N ASN A 91 -20.82 19.75 -6.75
CA ASN A 91 -22.15 19.54 -7.34
C ASN A 91 -23.23 19.15 -6.33
N LEU A 92 -22.88 18.52 -5.21
CA LEU A 92 -23.83 18.26 -4.12
C LEU A 92 -24.15 19.55 -3.36
N ASN A 93 -23.14 20.38 -3.09
CA ASN A 93 -23.30 21.65 -2.37
C ASN A 93 -24.04 22.73 -3.18
N SER A 94 -24.06 22.63 -4.52
CA SER A 94 -24.93 23.48 -5.35
C SER A 94 -26.39 22.99 -5.37
N ASN A 95 -26.63 21.68 -5.25
CA ASN A 95 -27.98 21.10 -5.14
C ASN A 95 -28.59 21.17 -3.73
N LEU A 96 -27.78 21.31 -2.68
CA LEU A 96 -28.21 21.48 -1.28
C LEU A 96 -28.63 22.93 -0.93
N LYS A 97 -28.72 23.84 -1.91
CA LYS A 97 -29.26 25.20 -1.75
C LYS A 97 -30.70 25.37 -2.26
N ASN A 98 -31.46 24.30 -2.45
CA ASN A 98 -32.90 24.45 -2.61
C ASN A 98 -33.57 24.53 -1.23
N LYS A 99 -33.88 25.77 -0.83
CA LYS A 99 -34.64 26.15 0.38
C LYS A 99 -35.93 25.31 0.57
N ASP A 100 -36.49 24.82 -0.53
CA ASP A 100 -37.72 24.02 -0.52
C ASP A 100 -37.55 22.63 0.10
N SER A 101 -36.35 22.02 -0.02
CA SER A 101 -36.06 20.69 0.54
C SER A 101 -35.91 20.70 2.07
N ILE A 102 -35.39 21.82 2.61
CA ILE A 102 -35.17 22.00 4.05
C ILE A 102 -36.51 22.27 4.77
N ASN A 103 -37.39 23.07 4.17
CA ASN A 103 -38.75 23.30 4.68
C ASN A 103 -39.64 22.04 4.65
N LEU A 104 -39.37 21.10 3.75
CA LEU A 104 -40.10 19.83 3.71
C LEU A 104 -39.67 18.89 4.86
N LEU A 105 -38.37 18.88 5.19
CA LEU A 105 -37.82 18.09 6.30
C LEU A 105 -38.23 18.63 7.67
N GLU A 106 -38.22 19.95 7.87
CA GLU A 106 -38.70 20.58 9.12
C GLU A 106 -40.20 20.34 9.35
N ASN A 107 -41.00 20.30 8.28
CA ASN A 107 -42.42 19.95 8.36
C ASN A 107 -42.65 18.47 8.68
N ILE A 108 -41.78 17.56 8.21
CA ILE A 108 -41.86 16.13 8.51
C ILE A 108 -41.46 15.85 9.96
N GLU A 109 -40.41 16.52 10.47
CA GLU A 109 -40.02 16.41 11.88
C GLU A 109 -41.09 16.99 12.81
N SER A 110 -41.69 18.14 12.46
CA SER A 110 -42.76 18.76 13.24
C SER A 110 -44.05 17.91 13.28
N LYS A 111 -44.42 17.25 12.16
CA LYS A 111 -45.55 16.31 12.10
C LYS A 111 -45.29 15.02 12.88
N ASN A 112 -44.06 14.52 12.87
CA ASN A 112 -43.70 13.32 13.63
C ASN A 112 -43.70 13.59 15.15
N ILE A 113 -43.26 14.77 15.59
CA ILE A 113 -43.26 15.13 17.02
C ILE A 113 -44.69 15.33 17.56
N GLN A 114 -45.64 15.84 16.76
CA GLN A 114 -47.06 15.92 17.16
C GLN A 114 -47.74 14.54 17.24
N ASN A 115 -47.37 13.60 16.37
CA ASN A 115 -47.88 12.22 16.39
C ASN A 115 -47.33 11.36 17.55
N LEU A 116 -46.24 11.78 18.19
CA LEU A 116 -45.67 11.09 19.36
C LEU A 116 -46.32 11.52 20.69
N ASN A 117 -47.01 12.67 20.72
CA ASN A 117 -47.63 13.24 21.92
C ASN A 117 -49.15 13.01 22.02
N SER A 118 -49.74 12.21 21.14
CA SER A 118 -51.12 11.71 21.25
C SER A 118 -51.14 10.18 21.17
N LYS A 119 -50.65 9.53 22.22
CA LYS A 119 -50.89 8.09 22.44
C LYS A 119 -52.05 7.91 23.40
N ASP A 120 -53.26 7.92 22.84
CA ASP A 120 -54.37 7.18 23.41
C ASP A 120 -54.62 5.91 22.57
N SER A 121 -54.32 4.80 23.22
CA SER A 121 -54.98 3.51 23.12
C SER A 121 -55.16 2.79 21.76
N LYS A 122 -54.60 1.58 21.74
CA LYS A 122 -55.19 0.31 21.27
C LYS A 122 -55.50 0.11 19.78
N LYS A 123 -55.05 -1.06 19.32
CA LYS A 123 -55.61 -1.91 18.24
C LYS A 123 -55.66 -1.28 16.85
N ASN A 124 -54.89 -1.83 15.91
CA ASN A 124 -55.44 -2.79 14.95
C ASN A 124 -54.39 -3.22 13.93
N THR A 125 -54.25 -4.54 13.81
CA THR A 125 -54.05 -5.23 12.53
C THR A 125 -55.03 -4.69 11.49
N GLN A 126 -54.55 -4.34 10.30
CA GLN A 126 -55.14 -4.74 9.01
C GLN A 126 -54.42 -4.03 7.85
N ASN A 127 -54.00 -4.86 6.89
CA ASN A 127 -53.94 -4.66 5.44
C ASN A 127 -53.54 -3.30 4.87
N LEU A 128 -52.61 -3.33 3.91
CA LEU A 128 -52.91 -2.86 2.54
C LEU A 128 -51.88 -3.41 1.53
N ASN A 129 -52.36 -4.42 0.81
CA ASN A 129 -52.01 -4.95 -0.52
C ASN A 129 -50.83 -4.34 -1.29
N PHE A 130 -49.88 -5.23 -1.61
CA PHE A 130 -48.80 -5.04 -2.57
C PHE A 130 -49.34 -5.03 -4.03
N THR A 131 -48.98 -4.02 -4.81
CA THR A 131 -49.07 -4.02 -6.29
C THR A 131 -47.69 -4.26 -6.90
N GLN A 132 -47.61 -4.77 -8.14
CA GLN A 132 -46.46 -5.34 -8.86
C GLN A 132 -45.13 -4.54 -8.93
N GLN A 133 -44.98 -3.41 -8.24
CA GLN A 133 -43.73 -2.63 -8.19
C GLN A 133 -42.67 -3.24 -7.24
N ASP A 134 -43.04 -4.15 -6.35
CA ASP A 134 -42.19 -4.61 -5.24
C ASP A 134 -41.17 -5.71 -5.58
N SER A 135 -41.19 -6.23 -6.81
CA SER A 135 -40.20 -7.23 -7.26
C SER A 135 -38.78 -6.68 -7.46
N LYS A 136 -38.60 -5.36 -7.50
CA LYS A 136 -37.28 -4.72 -7.64
C LYS A 136 -36.62 -4.31 -6.31
N ASN A 137 -37.32 -4.45 -5.18
CA ASN A 137 -36.79 -4.08 -3.87
C ASN A 137 -36.22 -5.25 -3.07
N LEU A 138 -36.44 -6.50 -3.52
CA LEU A 138 -35.91 -7.70 -2.87
C LEU A 138 -34.38 -7.85 -3.05
N ASP A 139 -33.84 -7.38 -4.16
CA ASP A 139 -32.38 -7.40 -4.41
C ASP A 139 -31.64 -6.31 -3.62
N SER A 140 -32.28 -5.16 -3.39
CA SER A 140 -31.74 -4.08 -2.55
C SER A 140 -31.67 -4.47 -1.07
N LEU A 141 -32.63 -5.27 -0.58
CA LEU A 141 -32.63 -5.76 0.81
C LEU A 141 -31.60 -6.86 1.05
N LYS A 142 -31.33 -7.74 0.08
CA LYS A 142 -30.23 -8.71 0.16
C LYS A 142 -28.85 -8.07 0.21
N ILE A 143 -28.67 -6.92 -0.44
CA ILE A 143 -27.43 -6.13 -0.39
C ILE A 143 -27.26 -5.48 1.00
N LEU A 144 -28.35 -5.02 1.61
CA LEU A 144 -28.33 -4.44 2.97
C LEU A 144 -28.12 -5.49 4.06
N GLU A 145 -28.66 -6.70 3.90
CA GLU A 145 -28.45 -7.80 4.84
C GLU A 145 -26.98 -8.30 4.83
N ASN A 146 -26.33 -8.27 3.66
CA ASN A 146 -24.89 -8.53 3.52
C ASN A 146 -23.99 -7.44 4.15
N LEU A 147 -24.48 -6.21 4.28
CA LEU A 147 -23.76 -5.12 4.95
C LEU A 147 -23.93 -5.17 6.49
N GLY A 148 -25.00 -5.82 6.98
CA GLY A 148 -25.27 -6.04 8.41
C GLY A 148 -24.42 -7.12 9.08
N ASN A 149 -23.85 -8.05 8.31
CA ASN A 149 -23.05 -9.17 8.84
C ASN A 149 -21.53 -8.90 8.94
N ILE A 150 -21.08 -7.65 8.84
CA ILE A 150 -19.71 -7.25 9.19
C ILE A 150 -19.66 -6.84 10.67
N SER A 151 -20.07 -7.76 11.54
CA SER A 151 -19.81 -7.70 12.98
C SER A 151 -18.62 -8.59 13.34
N ASN A 152 -17.44 -8.22 12.84
CA ASN A 152 -16.15 -8.53 13.48
C ASN A 152 -15.30 -7.26 13.45
N LYS A 153 -15.66 -6.34 14.37
CA LYS A 153 -15.20 -4.95 14.50
C LYS A 153 -13.70 -4.77 14.85
N LYS A 154 -12.91 -5.85 14.86
CA LYS A 154 -11.45 -5.83 15.11
C LYS A 154 -10.61 -5.86 13.82
N ASP A 155 -11.09 -6.49 12.74
CA ASP A 155 -10.31 -6.63 11.50
C ASP A 155 -10.51 -5.48 10.50
N SER A 156 -11.63 -4.77 10.58
CA SER A 156 -11.91 -3.59 9.75
C SER A 156 -11.15 -2.34 10.21
N LYS A 157 -10.92 -2.16 11.52
CA LYS A 157 -10.10 -1.06 12.05
C LYS A 157 -8.64 -1.18 11.65
N ASN A 158 -8.07 -2.39 11.64
CA ASN A 158 -6.71 -2.63 11.13
C ASN A 158 -6.60 -2.37 9.62
N THR A 159 -7.65 -2.70 8.86
CA THR A 159 -7.68 -2.45 7.41
C THR A 159 -7.82 -0.95 7.09
N LEU A 160 -8.66 -0.21 7.83
CA LEU A 160 -8.75 1.24 7.69
C LEU A 160 -7.49 1.95 8.21
N GLN A 161 -6.90 1.55 9.34
CA GLN A 161 -5.61 2.11 9.78
C GLN A 161 -4.46 1.85 8.79
N ASN A 162 -4.48 0.72 8.07
CA ASN A 162 -3.53 0.42 6.99
C ASN A 162 -3.79 1.27 5.72
N ILE A 163 -5.03 1.66 5.44
CA ILE A 163 -5.36 2.54 4.31
C ILE A 163 -5.08 4.01 4.66
N GLU A 164 -5.28 4.41 5.91
CA GLU A 164 -5.06 5.78 6.37
C GLU A 164 -3.59 6.11 6.62
N SER A 165 -2.79 5.16 7.09
CA SER A 165 -1.31 5.31 7.18
C SER A 165 -0.61 5.33 5.81
N ASN A 166 -1.32 4.97 4.73
CA ASN A 166 -0.84 5.08 3.35
C ASN A 166 -1.23 6.41 2.67
N LYS A 167 -1.91 7.34 3.36
CA LYS A 167 -2.53 8.55 2.78
C LYS A 167 -1.56 9.61 2.22
N ASP A 168 -0.25 9.56 2.50
CA ASP A 168 0.69 10.61 2.08
C ASP A 168 1.97 10.16 1.35
N SER A 169 2.11 8.87 1.02
CA SER A 169 3.30 8.45 0.27
C SER A 169 3.04 8.56 -1.23
N ASN A 170 3.84 9.37 -1.92
CA ASN A 170 4.14 9.14 -3.33
C ASN A 170 4.72 7.72 -3.44
N ILE A 171 3.88 6.69 -3.59
CA ILE A 171 4.33 5.28 -3.65
C ILE A 171 5.21 5.17 -4.89
N SER A 172 6.51 5.23 -4.67
CA SER A 172 7.51 5.07 -5.71
C SER A 172 8.15 3.70 -5.50
N LYS A 173 8.18 2.91 -6.57
CA LYS A 173 8.75 1.57 -6.52
C LYS A 173 10.25 1.69 -6.72
N SER A 174 10.99 1.42 -5.66
CA SER A 174 12.45 1.36 -5.70
C SER A 174 12.88 -0.08 -5.98
N PHE A 175 13.72 -0.28 -6.99
CA PHE A 175 14.23 -1.60 -7.33
C PHE A 175 15.67 -1.56 -7.82
N ARG A 176 16.30 -2.74 -7.82
CA ARG A 176 17.62 -2.95 -8.37
C ARG A 176 17.69 -4.33 -9.00
N VAL A 177 18.33 -4.42 -10.17
CA VAL A 177 18.69 -5.69 -10.78
C VAL A 177 20.17 -5.97 -10.50
N ILE A 178 20.44 -7.06 -9.79
CA ILE A 178 21.78 -7.45 -9.37
C ILE A 178 22.54 -8.06 -10.55
N LYS A 179 23.80 -7.63 -10.72
CA LYS A 179 24.69 -8.09 -11.81
C LYS A 179 25.80 -9.01 -11.33
N ASP A 180 26.01 -9.10 -10.02
CA ASP A 180 27.05 -9.93 -9.43
C ASP A 180 26.59 -11.39 -9.39
N SER A 181 27.39 -12.27 -9.97
CA SER A 181 27.05 -13.69 -10.12
C SER A 181 26.99 -14.43 -8.79
N LYS A 182 27.85 -14.08 -7.83
CA LYS A 182 27.90 -14.73 -6.50
C LYS A 182 26.63 -14.43 -5.70
N HIS A 183 26.22 -13.16 -5.63
CA HIS A 183 24.96 -12.77 -5.00
C HIS A 183 23.75 -13.30 -5.78
N ASN A 184 23.81 -13.33 -7.11
CA ASN A 184 22.75 -13.91 -7.93
C ASN A 184 22.60 -15.42 -7.73
N ALA A 185 23.67 -16.17 -7.43
CA ALA A 185 23.57 -17.60 -7.12
C ALA A 185 22.66 -17.87 -5.91
N PHE A 186 22.63 -16.95 -4.95
CA PHE A 186 21.68 -16.93 -3.85
C PHE A 186 20.31 -16.35 -4.28
N LEU A 187 20.31 -15.15 -4.84
CA LEU A 187 19.08 -14.40 -5.12
C LEU A 187 18.18 -15.10 -6.15
N GLN A 188 18.73 -15.90 -7.06
CA GLN A 188 17.96 -16.63 -8.09
C GLN A 188 16.94 -17.63 -7.52
N HIS A 189 17.14 -18.11 -6.29
CA HIS A 189 16.18 -18.95 -5.58
C HIS A 189 14.92 -18.18 -5.14
N PHE A 190 14.93 -16.85 -5.33
CA PHE A 190 13.82 -15.96 -5.02
C PHE A 190 13.45 -15.15 -6.27
N ALA A 191 12.15 -14.90 -6.47
CA ALA A 191 11.74 -13.98 -7.54
C ALA A 191 12.31 -12.56 -7.33
N TRP A 192 12.31 -12.13 -6.06
CA TRP A 192 12.84 -10.86 -5.56
C TRP A 192 12.88 -10.86 -4.03
N LEU A 193 13.67 -10.00 -3.41
CA LEU A 193 13.68 -9.74 -1.96
C LEU A 193 13.71 -8.22 -1.69
N TYR A 194 13.14 -7.77 -0.58
CA TYR A 194 13.47 -6.44 -0.07
C TYR A 194 14.91 -6.42 0.40
N SER A 195 15.56 -5.26 0.30
CA SER A 195 16.95 -5.11 0.70
C SER A 195 17.20 -3.75 1.37
N SER A 196 18.07 -3.77 2.38
CA SER A 196 18.63 -2.59 3.02
C SER A 196 20.00 -2.91 3.58
N SER A 197 20.88 -1.92 3.70
CA SER A 197 22.21 -2.11 4.31
C SER A 197 22.11 -2.69 5.73
N ALA A 198 23.02 -3.60 6.09
CA ALA A 198 22.94 -4.36 7.34
C ALA A 198 23.48 -3.58 8.56
N ASN A 199 22.83 -2.47 8.89
CA ASN A 199 23.18 -1.59 10.00
C ASN A 199 21.94 -0.98 10.64
N LEU A 200 22.07 -0.52 11.89
CA LEU A 200 21.05 0.34 12.51
C LEU A 200 20.80 1.57 11.62
N SER A 201 19.55 2.01 11.51
CA SER A 201 19.19 3.10 10.61
C SER A 201 19.99 4.37 10.91
N GLY A 202 20.71 4.87 9.90
CA GLY A 202 21.56 6.07 10.00
C GLY A 202 22.95 5.84 10.60
N GLN A 203 23.27 4.62 11.04
CA GLN A 203 24.55 4.30 11.67
C GLN A 203 25.53 3.62 10.69
N LYS A 204 26.80 3.55 11.06
CA LYS A 204 27.84 2.77 10.35
C LYS A 204 27.58 1.27 10.50
N TYR A 205 28.21 0.48 9.64
CA TYR A 205 28.16 -0.98 9.74
C TYR A 205 28.75 -1.47 11.07
N ASN A 206 28.05 -2.43 11.69
CA ASN A 206 28.52 -3.18 12.85
C ASN A 206 28.26 -4.67 12.59
N LYS A 207 29.33 -5.47 12.60
CA LYS A 207 29.29 -6.90 12.25
C LYS A 207 28.47 -7.71 13.24
N ASP A 208 28.66 -7.47 14.54
CA ASP A 208 27.98 -8.23 15.59
C ASP A 208 26.46 -7.98 15.56
N PHE A 209 26.07 -6.73 15.34
CA PHE A 209 24.68 -6.35 15.10
C PHE A 209 24.11 -7.08 13.87
N ALA A 210 24.85 -7.10 12.76
CA ALA A 210 24.39 -7.72 11.53
C ALA A 210 24.19 -9.23 11.70
N ILE A 211 25.18 -9.91 12.29
CA ILE A 211 25.14 -11.36 12.55
C ILE A 211 24.04 -11.71 13.54
N LYS A 212 23.93 -10.97 14.66
CA LYS A 212 22.94 -11.23 15.72
C LYS A 212 21.49 -11.13 15.23
N ASN A 213 21.22 -10.28 14.25
CA ASN A 213 19.86 -10.06 13.74
C ASN A 213 19.57 -10.80 12.43
N ALA A 214 20.48 -11.66 11.97
CA ALA A 214 20.27 -12.50 10.80
C ALA A 214 19.83 -13.90 11.25
N ASP A 215 18.79 -14.42 10.59
CA ASP A 215 18.39 -15.81 10.77
C ASP A 215 19.29 -16.75 9.95
N ILE A 216 19.68 -16.28 8.76
CA ILE A 216 20.53 -17.04 7.82
C ILE A 216 21.62 -16.12 7.27
N ILE A 217 22.87 -16.57 7.37
CA ILE A 217 24.02 -15.86 6.83
C ILE A 217 24.48 -16.55 5.55
N VAL A 218 24.46 -15.83 4.43
CA VAL A 218 24.87 -16.31 3.12
C VAL A 218 26.30 -15.82 2.87
N LEU A 219 27.24 -16.75 2.97
CA LEU A 219 28.66 -16.47 2.78
C LEU A 219 29.15 -16.95 1.41
N ASP A 220 30.05 -16.17 0.84
CA ASP A 220 30.88 -16.58 -0.29
C ASP A 220 32.31 -16.07 -0.07
N SER A 221 33.22 -16.41 -0.99
CA SER A 221 34.64 -15.97 -0.99
C SER A 221 34.91 -14.48 -0.73
N ARG A 222 33.94 -13.58 -0.93
CA ARG A 222 34.08 -12.13 -0.69
C ARG A 222 34.00 -11.75 0.78
N GLY A 223 33.45 -12.63 1.63
CA GLY A 223 33.12 -12.33 3.02
C GLY A 223 32.06 -11.24 3.18
N LEU A 224 31.91 -10.77 4.41
CA LEU A 224 30.94 -9.75 4.82
C LEU A 224 31.66 -8.42 5.06
N LYS A 225 31.39 -7.41 4.22
CA LYS A 225 32.04 -6.09 4.35
C LYS A 225 31.16 -4.94 3.90
N GLU A 226 31.30 -3.82 4.62
CA GLU A 226 30.76 -2.54 4.19
C GLU A 226 31.51 -2.04 2.96
N GLN A 227 30.77 -1.59 1.94
CA GLN A 227 31.35 -0.86 0.81
C GLN A 227 30.38 0.24 0.33
N LYS A 228 30.81 0.99 -0.69
CA LYS A 228 30.05 2.10 -1.25
C LYS A 228 28.66 1.66 -1.71
N SER A 229 27.65 2.35 -1.21
CA SER A 229 26.24 2.13 -1.56
C SER A 229 25.94 2.48 -3.03
N SER A 230 24.86 1.91 -3.57
CA SER A 230 24.48 2.06 -5.00
C SER A 230 24.21 3.49 -5.43
N LYS A 231 24.42 3.85 -6.70
CA LYS A 231 23.82 5.08 -7.24
C LYS A 231 22.30 4.99 -7.15
N ILE A 232 21.61 6.09 -6.89
CA ILE A 232 20.13 6.11 -6.93
C ILE A 232 19.69 7.06 -8.03
N VAL A 233 18.83 6.54 -8.90
CA VAL A 233 18.30 7.28 -10.03
C VAL A 233 16.78 7.19 -10.04
N LYS A 234 16.11 8.34 -10.01
CA LYS A 234 14.66 8.46 -10.18
C LYS A 234 14.35 8.62 -11.67
N ILE A 235 13.49 7.77 -12.20
CA ILE A 235 13.09 7.78 -13.61
C ILE A 235 11.59 8.05 -13.68
N ASN A 236 11.18 9.04 -14.47
CA ASN A 236 9.78 9.18 -14.89
C ASN A 236 9.67 8.93 -16.41
N HIS A 237 8.52 9.24 -17.02
CA HIS A 237 8.31 9.00 -18.45
C HIS A 237 9.24 9.84 -19.35
N PHE A 238 9.64 11.03 -18.90
CA PHE A 238 10.31 12.05 -19.73
C PHE A 238 11.78 12.24 -19.41
N ARG A 239 12.11 12.19 -18.11
CA ARG A 239 13.40 12.54 -17.53
C ARG A 239 13.89 11.52 -16.52
N MET A 240 15.20 11.59 -16.31
CA MET A 240 15.95 10.83 -15.34
C MET A 240 16.68 11.81 -14.42
N GLN A 241 16.62 11.57 -13.11
CA GLN A 241 17.23 12.41 -12.09
C GLN A 241 18.12 11.54 -11.19
N LYS A 242 19.40 11.88 -11.10
CA LYS A 242 20.31 11.29 -10.12
C LYS A 242 19.98 11.86 -8.74
N ILE A 243 19.82 10.98 -7.75
CA ILE A 243 19.60 11.33 -6.34
C ILE A 243 20.93 11.26 -5.58
N ARG A 244 21.76 10.24 -5.87
CA ARG A 244 23.13 10.09 -5.36
C ARG A 244 23.96 9.20 -6.27
#